data_AF-A0ABD1K9V3-F1
#
_entry.id   AF-A0ABD1K9V3-F1
#
_cell.length_a   1.000
_cell.length_b   1.000
_cell.length_c   1.000
_cell.angle_alpha   90.00
_cell.angle_beta   90.00
_cell.angle_gamma   90.00
#
_symmetry.space_group_name_H-M   'P 1'
#
loop_
_entity.id
_entity.type
_entity.pdbx_description
1 polymer ?
#
loop_
_entity_poly.entity_id
_entity_poly.type
_entity_poly.pdbx_seq_one_letter_code
_entity_poly.pdbx_strand_id
1 'polypeptide(L)'
;MSVYMYPVAWVLHVCLHVSCGLSVACLFTCILWLGAVFLEPHKASGLLRARRPRANSFLEEIRPGNLERECYEEMCSQEEAFEIFQTKEKTMEFLYKYQEINHCRFNPCLNGGICAVDRNEYQCLCPPRFEGKNCETEVFDCEYKNGGCLHYCSSWDRTTVTCSCAEGYELEEDGKSCRPTVKFACGKQWADIPYYRSLDTSDTELLYTPTNPNSTHSDWDNSTTGEANSNNTEKGSVNDGYDIDLLELEANDTRIVGGQLQKQGGSPWQVLIRRTDGYGFCGGTLINNRWVVTAAHCLQNKADHVTIGDYDKMRTDPGEQKIAVARSIAHPFFHDYTFDSDIALLYLAEPVTFGPFAAPACLPNPNLFRHLVRDGTTGIVTGWGAMRYLGRSSRFLRKVALPVVDQMKCMGSTEQIITDNMFCAGFLNREQDACSGDSGGPYVVNYRDTWFLVGVVSWGEKCAAEGKYGVYTRIGNYLNWIRDTISDHERSAKHTSTS
;
A
#
# COMPACT_ATOMS: atom_id res chain seq x y z
N MET A 1 3.77 -57.71 34.66
CA MET A 1 4.00 -56.64 33.68
C MET A 1 4.52 -55.41 34.41
N SER A 2 5.52 -54.74 33.82
CA SER A 2 5.79 -53.29 33.72
C SER A 2 5.22 -52.30 34.76
N VAL A 3 5.87 -51.18 35.13
CA VAL A 3 7.20 -50.56 34.84
C VAL A 3 7.37 -49.34 35.80
N TYR A 4 8.61 -49.03 36.25
CA TYR A 4 9.25 -47.74 36.68
C TYR A 4 8.43 -46.47 37.12
N MET A 5 8.96 -45.48 37.86
CA MET A 5 10.32 -45.16 38.33
C MET A 5 10.31 -44.38 39.68
N TYR A 6 11.47 -44.32 40.35
CA TYR A 6 11.71 -43.69 41.67
C TYR A 6 12.93 -42.71 41.58
N PRO A 7 13.44 -42.03 42.65
CA PRO A 7 13.68 -40.59 42.57
C PRO A 7 15.14 -40.14 42.85
N VAL A 8 15.27 -38.83 43.04
CA VAL A 8 16.40 -38.05 43.57
C VAL A 8 17.07 -38.68 44.82
N ALA A 9 18.41 -38.81 44.84
CA ALA A 9 19.31 -38.24 45.87
C ALA A 9 20.77 -38.75 45.87
N TRP A 10 21.71 -37.78 45.87
CA TRP A 10 22.93 -37.68 46.68
C TRP A 10 24.03 -38.78 46.73
N VAL A 11 25.17 -38.39 46.14
CA VAL A 11 26.56 -38.43 46.67
C VAL A 11 27.29 -39.77 46.82
N LEU A 12 28.47 -39.82 46.16
CA LEU A 12 29.43 -40.93 46.11
C LEU A 12 30.02 -41.31 47.47
N HIS A 13 30.28 -42.61 47.64
CA HIS A 13 31.28 -43.13 48.57
C HIS A 13 32.34 -43.96 47.80
N VAL A 14 33.58 -43.47 47.84
CA VAL A 14 34.87 -44.19 47.75
C VAL A 14 35.00 -45.36 46.74
N CYS A 15 35.74 -45.11 45.66
CA CYS A 15 36.35 -46.17 44.85
C CYS A 15 37.54 -46.84 45.57
N LEU A 16 37.60 -48.17 45.55
CA LEU A 16 38.82 -48.94 45.81
C LEU A 16 38.94 -50.08 44.80
N HIS A 17 40.19 -50.49 44.50
CA HIS A 17 40.60 -51.55 43.54
C HIS A 17 40.39 -51.22 42.05
N VAL A 18 41.47 -50.99 41.27
CA VAL A 18 42.41 -51.99 40.68
C VAL A 18 41.79 -52.67 39.45
N SER A 19 42.37 -52.64 38.25
CA SER A 19 43.57 -51.94 37.74
C SER A 19 43.63 -52.03 36.21
N CYS A 20 44.71 -51.46 35.62
CA CYS A 20 45.26 -51.80 34.30
C CYS A 20 44.59 -51.19 33.05
N GLY A 21 45.37 -50.38 32.31
CA GLY A 21 45.18 -50.17 30.87
C GLY A 21 44.87 -48.73 30.42
N LEU A 22 45.67 -48.24 29.47
CA LEU A 22 45.32 -47.19 28.50
C LEU A 22 45.19 -45.75 29.02
N SER A 23 46.30 -45.28 29.60
CA SER A 23 46.79 -43.93 29.33
C SER A 23 46.76 -43.59 27.83
N VAL A 24 46.08 -42.50 27.46
CA VAL A 24 46.25 -41.59 26.28
C VAL A 24 44.94 -40.82 26.00
N ALA A 25 43.78 -41.40 26.31
CA ALA A 25 42.47 -40.79 25.99
C ALA A 25 42.08 -39.54 26.82
N CYS A 26 42.65 -39.34 28.02
CA CYS A 26 42.29 -38.20 28.89
C CYS A 26 43.02 -36.87 28.59
N LEU A 27 43.98 -36.83 27.65
CA LEU A 27 44.65 -35.58 27.26
C LEU A 27 44.01 -34.89 26.04
N PHE A 28 43.17 -35.59 25.28
CA PHE A 28 42.43 -34.99 24.15
C PHE A 28 41.05 -34.42 24.55
N THR A 29 40.47 -34.85 25.67
CA THR A 29 39.17 -34.33 26.15
C THR A 29 39.27 -32.98 26.86
N CYS A 30 40.43 -32.61 27.43
CA CYS A 30 40.65 -31.26 28.00
C CYS A 30 41.02 -30.19 26.98
N ILE A 31 41.31 -30.54 25.71
CA ILE A 31 41.65 -29.56 24.66
C ILE A 31 40.39 -29.08 23.90
N LEU A 32 39.27 -29.79 24.00
CA LEU A 32 38.01 -29.47 23.31
C LEU A 32 37.00 -28.66 24.16
N TRP A 33 37.42 -28.12 25.32
CA TRP A 33 36.59 -27.24 26.17
C TRP A 33 37.19 -25.84 26.41
N LEU A 34 38.19 -25.45 25.62
CA LEU A 34 38.57 -24.04 25.44
C LEU A 34 38.08 -23.55 24.06
N GLY A 35 36.76 -23.44 23.94
CA GLY A 35 36.14 -22.65 22.87
C GLY A 35 36.64 -21.21 22.94
N ALA A 36 37.01 -20.65 21.79
CA ALA A 36 37.75 -19.40 21.68
C ALA A 36 37.18 -18.23 22.51
N VAL A 37 38.04 -17.54 23.26
CA VAL A 37 37.76 -16.21 23.84
C VAL A 37 37.90 -15.14 22.74
N PHE A 38 37.19 -15.34 21.62
CA PHE A 38 37.07 -14.39 20.52
C PHE A 38 35.65 -14.45 19.96
N LEU A 39 34.98 -13.30 19.96
CA LEU A 39 33.69 -13.10 19.30
C LEU A 39 33.84 -13.25 17.78
N GLU A 40 32.86 -13.88 17.13
CA GLU A 40 32.77 -13.94 15.67
C GLU A 40 32.79 -12.53 15.05
N PRO A 41 33.41 -12.31 13.87
CA PRO A 41 33.56 -10.97 13.27
C PRO A 41 32.25 -10.19 13.09
N HIS A 42 31.13 -10.88 12.85
CA HIS A 42 29.81 -10.28 12.70
C HIS A 42 29.12 -9.91 14.03
N LYS A 43 29.63 -10.37 15.18
CA LYS A 43 29.21 -9.90 16.51
C LYS A 43 30.16 -8.84 17.07
N ALA A 44 31.44 -8.87 16.68
CA ALA A 44 32.41 -7.81 17.02
C ALA A 44 32.08 -6.44 16.36
N SER A 45 31.48 -6.45 15.17
CA SER A 45 31.12 -5.24 14.41
C SER A 45 29.97 -4.43 15.02
N GLY A 46 29.20 -4.99 15.96
CA GLY A 46 28.19 -4.27 16.74
C GLY A 46 28.78 -3.33 17.81
N LEU A 47 29.98 -3.62 18.31
CA LEU A 47 30.64 -2.81 19.36
C LEU A 47 31.44 -1.63 18.81
N LEU A 48 31.68 -1.57 17.49
CA LEU A 48 32.49 -0.53 16.85
C LEU A 48 31.67 0.60 16.21
N ARG A 49 30.34 0.52 16.18
CA ARG A 49 29.46 1.54 15.56
C ARG A 49 28.92 2.62 16.51
N ALA A 50 29.28 2.58 17.80
CA ALA A 50 28.84 3.57 18.81
C ALA A 50 29.90 4.60 19.20
N ARG A 51 31.12 4.56 18.63
CA ARG A 51 32.09 5.65 18.75
C ARG A 51 32.04 6.51 17.49
N ARG A 52 31.76 7.81 17.66
CA ARG A 52 32.11 8.82 16.65
C ARG A 52 33.60 8.66 16.32
N PRO A 53 34.05 8.86 15.07
CA PRO A 53 35.47 8.90 14.79
C PRO A 53 36.09 10.01 15.65
N ARG A 54 37.03 9.63 16.52
CA ARG A 54 37.87 10.55 17.29
C ARG A 54 38.51 11.57 16.33
N ALA A 55 38.48 12.85 16.69
CA ALA A 55 39.08 13.91 15.88
C ALA A 55 40.61 14.05 16.13
N ASN A 56 41.21 13.09 16.83
CA ASN A 56 42.62 13.11 17.21
C ASN A 56 43.53 13.35 16.00
N SER A 57 44.28 14.44 16.06
CA SER A 57 45.42 14.66 15.16
C SER A 57 46.53 13.64 15.47
N PHE A 58 47.37 13.34 14.47
CA PHE A 58 48.44 12.32 14.57
C PHE A 58 49.48 12.55 15.71
N LEU A 59 49.43 13.70 16.39
CA LEU A 59 50.34 14.09 17.48
C LEU A 59 49.59 14.60 18.74
N GLU A 60 48.28 14.37 18.85
CA GLU A 60 47.43 14.79 19.98
C GLU A 60 47.99 14.26 21.32
N GLU A 61 48.29 12.96 21.34
CA GLU A 61 48.71 12.13 22.50
C GLU A 61 50.13 12.45 23.02
N ILE A 62 50.79 13.47 22.47
CA ILE A 62 52.09 13.99 22.93
C ILE A 62 51.88 15.25 23.80
N ARG A 63 50.68 15.84 23.80
CA ARG A 63 50.35 17.00 24.62
C ARG A 63 50.02 16.56 26.05
N PRO A 64 50.34 17.37 27.08
CA PRO A 64 49.87 17.10 28.43
C PRO A 64 48.35 17.22 28.48
N GLY A 65 47.70 16.26 29.15
CA GLY A 65 46.25 16.16 29.21
C GLY A 65 45.58 17.44 29.69
N ASN A 66 44.51 17.85 29.01
CA ASN A 66 43.81 19.10 29.25
C ASN A 66 42.30 18.88 29.43
N LEU A 67 41.80 19.22 30.62
CA LEU A 67 40.41 18.99 31.01
C LEU A 67 39.39 19.63 30.06
N GLU A 68 39.63 20.86 29.60
CA GLU A 68 38.72 21.54 28.69
C GLU A 68 38.69 20.80 27.33
N ARG A 69 39.86 20.60 26.71
CA ARG A 69 39.95 19.96 25.39
C ARG A 69 39.45 18.52 25.38
N GLU A 70 39.93 17.70 26.30
CA GLU A 70 39.73 16.24 26.23
C GLU A 70 38.41 15.80 26.87
N CYS A 71 37.90 16.53 27.87
CA CYS A 71 36.68 16.15 28.59
C CYS A 71 35.49 17.12 28.45
N TYR A 72 35.66 18.37 28.02
CA TYR A 72 34.52 19.29 27.83
C TYR A 72 34.26 19.62 26.35
N GLU A 73 35.30 19.81 25.53
CA GLU A 73 35.21 19.91 24.08
C GLU A 73 35.06 18.52 23.43
N GLU A 74 35.71 17.50 23.99
CA GLU A 74 35.65 16.10 23.55
C GLU A 74 35.21 15.10 24.67
N MET A 75 35.15 13.80 24.36
CA MET A 75 34.72 12.75 25.28
C MET A 75 35.91 11.90 25.79
N CYS A 76 36.47 12.28 26.94
CA CYS A 76 37.56 11.55 27.56
C CYS A 76 37.16 10.18 28.17
N SER A 77 38.13 9.25 28.19
CA SER A 77 38.09 7.97 28.89
C SER A 77 38.45 8.10 30.37
N GLN A 78 38.36 6.98 31.11
CA GLN A 78 38.81 6.95 32.51
C GLN A 78 40.34 7.04 32.62
N GLU A 79 41.08 6.51 31.65
CA GLU A 79 42.53 6.66 31.55
C GLU A 79 42.91 8.12 31.24
N GLU A 80 42.29 8.75 30.23
CA GLU A 80 42.54 10.14 29.85
C GLU A 80 42.20 11.11 31.01
N ALA A 81 41.07 10.89 31.72
CA ALA A 81 40.77 11.64 32.95
C ALA A 81 41.79 11.38 34.08
N PHE A 82 42.33 10.17 34.20
CA PHE A 82 43.35 9.84 35.19
C PHE A 82 44.69 10.53 34.89
N GLU A 83 45.07 10.69 33.62
CA GLU A 83 46.27 11.43 33.22
C GLU A 83 46.19 12.92 33.58
N ILE A 84 44.99 13.51 33.51
CA ILE A 84 44.72 14.89 33.92
C ILE A 84 44.78 15.04 35.46
N PHE A 85 44.09 14.18 36.21
CA PHE A 85 43.93 14.35 37.67
C PHE A 85 44.98 13.62 38.54
N GLN A 86 45.74 12.69 37.95
CA GLN A 86 46.90 11.94 38.50
C GLN A 86 46.66 11.17 39.80
N THR A 87 45.45 11.22 40.34
CA THR A 87 45.05 10.66 41.64
C THR A 87 43.70 10.00 41.49
N LYS A 88 43.55 8.81 42.06
CA LYS A 88 42.36 7.98 41.86
C LYS A 88 41.12 8.64 42.45
N GLU A 89 41.28 9.31 43.59
CA GLU A 89 40.22 9.97 44.34
C GLU A 89 39.63 11.13 43.53
N LYS A 90 40.46 12.05 43.01
CA LYS A 90 40.00 13.16 42.17
C LYS A 90 39.47 12.70 40.82
N THR A 91 40.07 11.67 40.23
CA THR A 91 39.57 11.08 38.98
C THR A 91 38.18 10.49 39.19
N MET A 92 37.95 9.77 40.29
CA MET A 92 36.63 9.22 40.62
C MET A 92 35.62 10.31 41.00
N GLU A 93 36.02 11.37 41.71
CA GLU A 93 35.14 12.51 42.02
C GLU A 93 34.74 13.28 40.76
N PHE A 94 35.71 13.50 39.85
CA PHE A 94 35.44 14.08 38.54
C PHE A 94 34.53 13.18 37.72
N LEU A 95 34.85 11.88 37.57
CA LEU A 95 34.04 10.95 36.79
C LEU A 95 32.62 10.79 37.34
N TYR A 96 32.43 10.86 38.66
CA TYR A 96 31.10 10.84 39.27
C TYR A 96 30.28 12.07 38.80
N LYS A 97 30.82 13.28 38.95
CA LYS A 97 30.18 14.52 38.50
C LYS A 97 30.00 14.59 36.97
N TYR A 98 31.02 14.16 36.21
CA TYR A 98 31.04 14.17 34.75
C TYR A 98 30.00 13.21 34.14
N GLN A 99 29.74 12.08 34.81
CA GLN A 99 28.67 11.15 34.42
C GLN A 99 27.27 11.66 34.77
N GLU A 100 27.12 12.49 35.80
CA GLU A 100 25.86 13.18 36.13
C GLU A 100 25.57 14.37 35.21
N ILE A 101 26.59 15.00 34.60
CA ILE A 101 26.41 16.20 33.77
C ILE A 101 25.98 15.88 32.33
N ASN A 102 26.45 14.78 31.73
CA ASN A 102 26.14 14.45 30.33
C ASN A 102 25.03 13.40 30.19
N HIS A 103 23.79 13.83 30.43
CA HIS A 103 22.58 13.01 30.25
C HIS A 103 22.38 12.45 28.82
N CYS A 104 23.09 12.98 27.81
CA CYS A 104 23.05 12.47 26.43
C CYS A 104 24.09 11.38 26.12
N ARG A 105 24.91 10.95 27.10
CA ARG A 105 25.98 9.95 26.92
C ARG A 105 25.50 8.62 26.30
N PHE A 106 24.32 8.17 26.70
CA PHE A 106 23.57 7.11 26.04
C PHE A 106 22.32 7.76 25.48
N ASN A 107 22.29 8.07 24.17
CA ASN A 107 21.20 8.84 23.56
C ASN A 107 19.82 8.25 23.97
N PRO A 108 19.05 8.91 24.85
CA PRO A 108 17.79 8.37 25.36
C PRO A 108 16.66 8.54 24.33
N CYS A 109 16.90 9.33 23.28
CA CYS A 109 15.93 9.64 22.24
C CYS A 109 15.84 8.47 21.24
N LEU A 110 14.66 7.85 21.22
CA LEU A 110 14.27 6.79 20.32
C LEU A 110 14.02 7.33 18.90
N ASN A 111 13.79 6.41 17.95
CA ASN A 111 13.31 6.72 16.60
C ASN A 111 14.14 7.75 15.80
N GLY A 112 15.43 7.89 16.13
CA GLY A 112 16.34 8.84 15.47
C GLY A 112 16.31 10.27 16.04
N GLY A 113 15.72 10.47 17.23
CA GLY A 113 15.76 11.75 17.93
C GLY A 113 17.18 12.18 18.32
N ILE A 114 17.40 13.49 18.32
CA ILE A 114 18.68 14.11 18.67
C ILE A 114 18.62 14.57 20.13
N CYS A 115 19.47 14.01 20.99
CA CYS A 115 19.60 14.48 22.37
C CYS A 115 20.40 15.77 22.45
N ALA A 116 19.83 16.76 23.13
CA ALA A 116 20.49 17.98 23.57
C ALA A 116 20.40 18.09 25.10
N VAL A 117 21.31 18.82 25.74
CA VAL A 117 21.23 19.13 27.17
C VAL A 117 20.77 20.58 27.32
N ASP A 118 19.67 20.81 28.05
CA ASP A 118 19.19 22.14 28.43
C ASP A 118 19.09 22.22 29.96
N ARG A 119 19.65 23.28 30.55
CA ARG A 119 19.55 23.59 32.01
C ARG A 119 19.80 22.39 32.96
N ASN A 120 20.75 21.51 32.61
CA ASN A 120 21.10 20.32 33.38
C ASN A 120 20.06 19.17 33.34
N GLU A 121 19.12 19.18 32.38
CA GLU A 121 18.28 18.04 32.00
C GLU A 121 18.54 17.70 30.51
N TYR A 122 18.20 16.48 30.05
CA TYR A 122 18.21 16.19 28.61
C TYR A 122 16.86 16.54 27.97
N GLN A 123 16.93 16.97 26.71
CA GLN A 123 15.78 17.19 25.85
C GLN A 123 16.00 16.43 24.54
N CYS A 124 14.97 15.71 24.09
CA CYS A 124 14.97 15.08 22.78
C CYS A 124 14.34 16.00 21.73
N LEU A 125 15.12 16.33 20.70
CA LEU A 125 14.62 16.93 19.47
C LEU A 125 14.14 15.82 18.55
N CYS A 126 12.82 15.60 18.54
CA CYS A 126 12.21 14.50 17.80
C CYS A 126 12.08 14.80 16.31
N PRO A 127 12.24 13.80 15.43
CA PRO A 127 11.92 13.97 14.01
C PRO A 127 10.42 14.28 13.84
N PRO A 128 9.98 14.91 12.73
CA PRO A 128 8.58 15.35 12.52
C PRO A 128 7.48 14.27 12.52
N ARG A 129 7.81 13.02 12.86
CA ARG A 129 6.91 11.86 12.93
C ARG A 129 6.83 11.29 14.35
N PHE A 130 7.53 11.87 15.32
CA PHE A 130 7.62 11.36 16.68
C PHE A 130 7.51 12.48 17.71
N GLU A 131 6.93 12.16 18.86
CA GLU A 131 6.77 13.01 20.03
C GLU A 131 6.97 12.20 21.33
N GLY A 132 6.78 12.85 22.47
CA GLY A 132 7.10 12.30 23.79
C GLY A 132 8.49 12.72 24.27
N LYS A 133 8.81 12.42 25.53
CA LYS A 133 10.06 12.92 26.17
C LYS A 133 11.31 12.33 25.50
N ASN A 134 11.18 11.11 24.99
CA ASN A 134 12.21 10.30 24.36
C ASN A 134 11.87 10.01 22.88
N CYS A 135 10.96 10.74 22.24
CA CYS A 135 10.48 10.46 20.89
C CYS A 135 9.85 9.06 20.72
N GLU A 136 9.24 8.55 21.78
CA GLU A 136 8.65 7.22 21.90
C GLU A 136 7.31 7.05 21.18
N THR A 137 6.56 8.14 20.98
CA THR A 137 5.21 8.12 20.40
C THR A 137 5.25 8.54 18.94
N GLU A 138 4.59 7.81 18.04
CA GLU A 138 4.40 8.27 16.65
C GLU A 138 3.34 9.38 16.58
N VAL A 139 3.68 10.49 15.93
CA VAL A 139 2.72 11.55 15.61
C VAL A 139 1.91 11.14 14.39
N PHE A 140 0.60 10.96 14.60
CA PHE A 140 -0.36 10.77 13.52
C PHE A 140 -0.89 12.15 13.07
N ASP A 141 -0.33 12.69 11.99
CA ASP A 141 -0.92 13.81 11.23
C ASP A 141 -1.47 13.29 9.89
N CYS A 142 -2.37 14.02 9.25
CA CYS A 142 -2.93 13.62 7.95
C CYS A 142 -1.87 13.45 6.85
N GLU A 143 -0.70 14.12 6.93
CA GLU A 143 0.41 13.91 5.99
C GLU A 143 1.19 12.60 6.22
N TYR A 144 1.00 11.92 7.37
CA TYR A 144 1.69 10.67 7.74
C TYR A 144 0.71 9.56 8.14
N LYS A 145 0.75 8.42 7.44
CA LYS A 145 -0.19 7.29 7.63
C LYS A 145 -1.69 7.71 7.57
N ASN A 146 -2.02 8.83 6.92
CA ASN A 146 -3.38 9.40 6.86
C ASN A 146 -4.01 9.64 8.24
N GLY A 147 -3.22 10.06 9.25
CA GLY A 147 -3.68 10.22 10.64
C GLY A 147 -4.15 8.91 11.30
N GLY A 148 -3.91 7.76 10.68
CA GLY A 148 -4.49 6.47 11.06
C GLY A 148 -5.88 6.20 10.47
N CYS A 149 -6.58 7.21 9.94
CA CYS A 149 -7.94 7.09 9.40
C CYS A 149 -8.04 6.08 8.25
N LEU A 150 -9.12 5.27 8.22
CA LEU A 150 -9.36 4.26 7.19
C LEU A 150 -9.62 4.89 5.81
N HIS A 151 -10.38 5.98 5.76
CA HIS A 151 -10.66 6.73 4.52
C HIS A 151 -10.09 8.15 4.56
N TYR A 152 -10.77 9.09 5.20
CA TYR A 152 -10.43 10.52 5.12
C TYR A 152 -9.88 11.04 6.43
N CYS A 153 -8.82 11.87 6.33
CA CYS A 153 -8.24 12.59 7.46
C CYS A 153 -8.40 14.10 7.27
N SER A 154 -8.67 14.80 8.37
CA SER A 154 -8.67 16.25 8.49
C SER A 154 -7.95 16.65 9.79
N SER A 155 -7.13 17.70 9.74
CA SER A 155 -6.50 18.30 10.92
C SER A 155 -6.68 19.82 10.86
N TRP A 156 -7.19 20.41 11.95
CA TRP A 156 -7.47 21.86 12.02
C TRP A 156 -6.29 22.67 12.55
N ASP A 157 -5.44 22.06 13.38
CA ASP A 157 -4.34 22.71 14.10
C ASP A 157 -3.02 21.91 14.08
N ARG A 158 -2.93 20.87 13.23
CA ARG A 158 -1.85 19.85 13.17
C ARG A 158 -1.67 18.99 14.44
N THR A 159 -2.51 19.14 15.46
CA THR A 159 -2.46 18.35 16.70
C THR A 159 -3.67 17.44 16.86
N THR A 160 -4.84 17.85 16.36
CA THR A 160 -6.08 17.08 16.38
C THR A 160 -6.34 16.46 15.01
N VAL A 161 -6.34 15.13 14.95
CA VAL A 161 -6.81 14.37 13.77
C VAL A 161 -8.27 14.01 13.94
N THR A 162 -9.07 14.39 12.96
CA THR A 162 -10.47 13.96 12.80
C THR A 162 -10.62 13.10 11.55
N CYS A 163 -11.11 11.88 11.74
CA CYS A 163 -11.39 10.95 10.65
C CYS A 163 -12.82 11.07 10.14
N SER A 164 -13.03 10.75 8.86
CA SER A 164 -14.34 10.64 8.23
C SER A 164 -14.32 9.59 7.11
N CYS A 165 -15.50 9.19 6.64
CA CYS A 165 -15.68 8.03 5.76
C CYS A 165 -16.28 8.40 4.41
N ALA A 166 -16.08 7.53 3.41
CA ALA A 166 -16.67 7.66 2.08
C ALA A 166 -18.19 7.47 2.08
N GLU A 167 -18.86 7.85 0.98
CA GLU A 167 -20.31 7.69 0.85
C GLU A 167 -20.73 6.21 0.95
N GLY A 168 -21.74 5.92 1.78
CA GLY A 168 -22.15 4.55 2.10
C GLY A 168 -21.33 3.87 3.20
N TYR A 169 -20.54 4.64 3.96
CA TYR A 169 -19.82 4.19 5.15
C TYR A 169 -20.06 5.10 6.35
N GLU A 170 -19.90 4.55 7.56
CA GLU A 170 -20.01 5.24 8.84
C GLU A 170 -18.74 5.04 9.67
N LEU A 171 -18.35 6.05 10.46
CA LEU A 171 -17.18 6.00 11.32
C LEU A 171 -17.49 5.13 12.56
N GLU A 172 -16.60 4.19 12.88
CA GLU A 172 -16.77 3.32 14.04
C GLU A 172 -16.34 3.98 15.36
N GLU A 173 -16.63 3.32 16.48
CA GLU A 173 -16.40 3.84 17.84
C GLU A 173 -14.90 4.09 18.16
N ASP A 174 -13.98 3.50 17.39
CA ASP A 174 -12.54 3.77 17.49
C ASP A 174 -12.13 5.15 16.93
N GLY A 175 -13.07 5.86 16.29
CA GLY A 175 -12.86 7.16 15.66
C GLY A 175 -11.95 7.13 14.44
N LYS A 176 -11.67 5.95 13.85
CA LYS A 176 -10.69 5.78 12.75
C LYS A 176 -11.17 4.83 11.65
N SER A 177 -11.87 3.76 12.00
CA SER A 177 -12.37 2.72 11.10
C SER A 177 -13.69 3.14 10.45
N CYS A 178 -13.96 2.64 9.25
CA CYS A 178 -15.14 2.99 8.45
C CYS A 178 -15.87 1.71 8.01
N ARG A 179 -17.09 1.50 8.53
CA ARG A 179 -17.93 0.34 8.23
C ARG A 179 -18.92 0.65 7.12
N PRO A 180 -19.11 -0.23 6.11
CA PRO A 180 -20.17 -0.06 5.12
C PRO A 180 -21.56 -0.04 5.78
N THR A 181 -22.38 0.95 5.45
CA THR A 181 -23.79 1.04 5.89
C THR A 181 -24.78 0.62 4.80
N VAL A 182 -24.32 0.46 3.56
CA VAL A 182 -25.13 0.02 2.42
C VAL A 182 -24.52 -1.21 1.74
N LYS A 183 -25.37 -2.10 1.22
CA LYS A 183 -24.98 -3.39 0.61
C LYS A 183 -23.94 -3.24 -0.51
N PHE A 184 -24.04 -2.17 -1.29
CA PHE A 184 -23.16 -1.85 -2.40
C PHE A 184 -22.45 -0.50 -2.19
N ALA A 185 -21.75 -0.36 -1.06
CA ALA A 185 -20.97 0.83 -0.72
C ALA A 185 -19.86 1.10 -1.74
N CYS A 186 -19.47 2.36 -1.94
CA CYS A 186 -18.51 2.70 -3.00
C CYS A 186 -17.17 1.96 -2.82
N GLY A 187 -16.48 1.69 -3.94
CA GLY A 187 -15.11 1.19 -3.93
C GLY A 187 -14.93 -0.23 -3.40
N LYS A 188 -15.97 -1.04 -3.19
CA LYS A 188 -15.81 -2.48 -2.95
C LYS A 188 -15.89 -3.27 -4.26
N GLN A 189 -15.52 -4.55 -4.19
CA GLN A 189 -15.71 -5.54 -5.24
C GLN A 189 -16.54 -6.68 -4.63
N TRP A 190 -17.53 -7.18 -5.38
CA TRP A 190 -18.49 -8.18 -4.90
C TRP A 190 -18.46 -9.49 -5.70
N ALA A 191 -17.54 -9.59 -6.66
CA ALA A 191 -17.44 -10.71 -7.61
C ALA A 191 -17.16 -12.07 -6.95
N ASP A 192 -16.51 -12.08 -5.79
CA ASP A 192 -16.14 -13.30 -5.08
C ASP A 192 -17.23 -13.77 -4.06
N ILE A 193 -18.42 -13.15 -4.05
CA ILE A 193 -19.57 -13.63 -3.24
C ILE A 193 -20.26 -14.79 -3.99
N PRO A 194 -20.31 -16.02 -3.43
CA PRO A 194 -20.93 -17.16 -4.10
C PRO A 194 -22.44 -16.94 -4.30
N TYR A 195 -22.87 -16.85 -5.56
CA TYR A 195 -24.28 -16.64 -5.92
C TYR A 195 -25.08 -17.94 -5.78
N TYR A 196 -25.37 -18.36 -4.55
CA TYR A 196 -26.37 -19.39 -4.30
C TYR A 196 -27.74 -18.89 -4.76
N ARG A 197 -28.30 -19.55 -5.79
CA ARG A 197 -29.70 -19.37 -6.19
C ARG A 197 -30.63 -19.89 -5.10
N SER A 198 -30.97 -19.03 -4.14
CA SER A 198 -32.16 -19.20 -3.32
C SER A 198 -33.32 -18.46 -3.99
N LEU A 199 -34.03 -19.16 -4.87
CA LEU A 199 -35.43 -18.87 -5.16
C LEU A 199 -36.24 -19.34 -3.94
N ASP A 200 -36.22 -18.58 -2.85
CA ASP A 200 -37.27 -18.67 -1.85
C ASP A 200 -37.50 -17.32 -1.16
N THR A 201 -38.76 -17.05 -0.86
CA THR A 201 -39.22 -15.77 -0.33
C THR A 201 -39.34 -15.81 1.19
N SER A 202 -38.38 -15.23 1.90
CA SER A 202 -38.65 -14.60 3.21
C SER A 202 -37.44 -13.78 3.68
N ASP A 203 -37.71 -12.63 4.30
CA ASP A 203 -36.69 -11.78 4.89
C ASP A 203 -35.99 -12.49 6.04
N THR A 204 -34.67 -12.60 5.97
CA THR A 204 -33.80 -12.78 7.15
C THR A 204 -32.48 -12.07 6.92
N GLU A 205 -32.12 -11.19 7.86
CA GLU A 205 -30.84 -10.52 7.88
C GLU A 205 -29.72 -11.54 8.11
N LEU A 206 -28.69 -11.53 7.27
CA LEU A 206 -27.41 -12.16 7.56
C LEU A 206 -26.29 -11.15 7.33
N LEU A 207 -25.95 -10.44 8.40
CA LEU A 207 -24.65 -9.81 8.57
C LEU A 207 -23.57 -10.90 8.53
N TYR A 208 -22.59 -10.79 7.63
CA TYR A 208 -21.38 -11.59 7.72
C TYR A 208 -20.14 -10.72 7.55
N THR A 209 -19.42 -10.54 8.65
CA THR A 209 -18.06 -9.97 8.68
C THR A 209 -17.08 -10.97 8.07
N PRO A 210 -16.19 -10.57 7.14
CA PRO A 210 -15.16 -11.47 6.63
C PRO A 210 -14.08 -11.69 7.71
N THR A 211 -14.12 -12.83 8.41
CA THR A 211 -13.04 -13.27 9.29
C THR A 211 -12.07 -14.19 8.54
N ASN A 212 -10.77 -13.95 8.70
CA ASN A 212 -9.69 -14.75 8.10
C ASN A 212 -9.87 -16.27 8.32
N PRO A 213 -9.64 -17.10 7.29
CA PRO A 213 -9.61 -18.55 7.45
C PRO A 213 -8.28 -19.01 8.03
N ASN A 214 -8.24 -19.22 9.36
CA ASN A 214 -7.26 -20.13 9.95
C ASN A 214 -7.75 -21.57 9.76
N SER A 215 -6.86 -22.44 9.29
CA SER A 215 -7.13 -23.86 9.02
C SER A 215 -7.72 -24.63 10.20
N THR A 216 -8.71 -25.47 9.94
CA THR A 216 -8.74 -26.85 10.46
C THR A 216 -9.47 -27.76 9.47
N HIS A 217 -8.83 -28.88 9.10
CA HIS A 217 -9.44 -29.98 8.34
C HIS A 217 -10.49 -30.71 9.18
N SER A 218 -11.58 -31.15 8.54
CA SER A 218 -12.33 -32.32 8.97
C SER A 218 -12.90 -33.03 7.76
N ASP A 219 -12.44 -34.25 7.50
CA ASP A 219 -12.80 -35.04 6.33
C ASP A 219 -14.23 -35.57 6.40
N TRP A 220 -14.89 -35.76 5.25
CA TRP A 220 -15.92 -36.78 5.13
C TRP A 220 -16.04 -37.34 3.70
N ASP A 221 -15.63 -38.59 3.54
CA ASP A 221 -15.79 -39.38 2.31
C ASP A 221 -17.26 -39.75 2.03
N ASN A 222 -17.66 -39.79 0.75
CA ASN A 222 -18.07 -41.06 0.13
C ASN A 222 -18.31 -41.00 -1.40
N SER A 223 -17.46 -41.76 -2.12
CA SER A 223 -17.82 -42.70 -3.20
C SER A 223 -18.87 -42.34 -4.28
N THR A 224 -18.42 -42.24 -5.54
CA THR A 224 -18.88 -43.17 -6.61
C THR A 224 -17.94 -43.24 -7.84
N THR A 225 -17.22 -44.37 -7.94
CA THR A 225 -16.78 -45.14 -9.13
C THR A 225 -16.62 -44.47 -10.52
N GLY A 226 -15.40 -44.56 -11.08
CA GLY A 226 -15.10 -44.48 -12.52
C GLY A 226 -13.63 -44.82 -12.81
N GLU A 227 -13.34 -45.83 -13.62
CA GLU A 227 -11.99 -46.45 -13.77
C GLU A 227 -11.07 -45.75 -14.79
N ALA A 228 -9.74 -45.70 -14.52
CA ALA A 228 -8.68 -46.20 -15.43
C ALA A 228 -7.21 -45.95 -14.95
N ASN A 229 -6.50 -47.04 -14.62
CA ASN A 229 -5.08 -47.34 -14.86
C ASN A 229 -3.92 -46.33 -14.60
N SER A 230 -3.30 -46.51 -13.42
CA SER A 230 -1.88 -46.88 -13.21
C SER A 230 -0.74 -46.26 -14.05
N ASN A 231 0.23 -45.63 -13.36
CA ASN A 231 1.59 -46.19 -13.24
C ASN A 231 2.39 -45.59 -12.06
N ASN A 232 3.13 -46.45 -11.35
CA ASN A 232 3.95 -46.11 -10.17
C ASN A 232 5.36 -45.65 -10.53
N THR A 233 5.96 -44.75 -9.74
CA THR A 233 7.40 -44.81 -9.36
C THR A 233 7.61 -44.17 -7.97
N GLU A 234 8.61 -44.64 -7.21
CA GLU A 234 8.72 -44.44 -5.77
C GLU A 234 9.59 -43.25 -5.30
N LYS A 235 9.06 -42.48 -4.34
CA LYS A 235 9.63 -42.21 -2.98
C LYS A 235 11.03 -41.56 -2.82
N GLY A 236 11.09 -40.41 -2.13
CA GLY A 236 12.35 -39.83 -1.59
C GLY A 236 12.20 -38.51 -0.79
N SER A 237 12.24 -38.58 0.55
CA SER A 237 12.15 -37.43 1.49
C SER A 237 13.54 -36.90 1.91
N VAL A 238 13.75 -35.73 2.52
CA VAL A 238 12.90 -34.69 3.16
C VAL A 238 13.63 -33.31 3.07
N ASN A 239 12.94 -32.16 3.15
CA ASN A 239 13.20 -31.08 4.15
C ASN A 239 12.42 -29.77 3.90
N ASP A 240 11.97 -29.15 4.99
CA ASP A 240 11.14 -27.94 5.01
C ASP A 240 11.88 -26.65 4.62
N GLY A 241 11.23 -25.85 3.77
CA GLY A 241 11.51 -24.44 3.54
C GLY A 241 10.19 -23.74 3.21
N TYR A 242 9.88 -22.65 3.91
CA TYR A 242 8.66 -21.87 3.65
C TYR A 242 8.78 -21.15 2.31
N ASP A 243 8.26 -21.74 1.24
CA ASP A 243 8.09 -21.06 -0.04
C ASP A 243 6.76 -20.29 -0.08
N ILE A 244 6.84 -19.05 -0.54
CA ILE A 244 5.69 -18.18 -0.78
C ILE A 244 4.96 -18.71 -2.01
N ASP A 245 3.63 -18.75 -1.99
CA ASP A 245 2.84 -19.20 -3.14
C ASP A 245 3.04 -18.26 -4.34
N LEU A 246 3.93 -18.67 -5.24
CA LEU A 246 4.44 -17.91 -6.38
C LEU A 246 4.04 -18.58 -7.70
N LEU A 247 2.80 -19.11 -7.74
CA LEU A 247 2.23 -19.85 -8.87
C LEU A 247 1.02 -19.16 -9.50
N GLU A 248 1.24 -17.95 -10.03
CA GLU A 248 0.38 -17.38 -11.09
C GLU A 248 1.19 -16.77 -12.26
N LEU A 249 2.39 -17.33 -12.50
CA LEU A 249 3.25 -17.01 -13.64
C LEU A 249 3.33 -18.19 -14.62
N GLU A 250 2.23 -18.51 -15.31
CA GLU A 250 2.25 -19.09 -16.67
C GLU A 250 0.84 -19.13 -17.31
N ALA A 251 0.28 -17.94 -17.60
CA ALA A 251 -0.90 -17.77 -18.44
C ALA A 251 -0.59 -16.81 -19.60
N ASN A 252 -0.05 -17.36 -20.69
CA ASN A 252 0.51 -16.60 -21.80
C ASN A 252 -0.55 -16.03 -22.77
N ASP A 253 -1.34 -15.03 -22.33
CA ASP A 253 -2.18 -14.20 -23.22
C ASP A 253 -2.50 -12.77 -22.68
N THR A 254 -1.61 -11.80 -22.95
CA THR A 254 -1.60 -10.43 -22.37
C THR A 254 -2.04 -9.36 -23.40
N ARG A 255 -3.23 -8.76 -23.25
CA ARG A 255 -3.88 -7.89 -24.26
C ARG A 255 -4.77 -6.70 -23.78
N ILE A 256 -4.52 -6.09 -22.63
CA ILE A 256 -4.08 -4.68 -22.71
C ILE A 256 -2.58 -4.77 -23.01
N VAL A 257 -1.84 -3.71 -23.38
CA VAL A 257 -0.39 -3.92 -23.53
C VAL A 257 0.14 -4.43 -22.18
N GLY A 258 0.68 -5.66 -22.19
CA GLY A 258 1.09 -6.41 -21.00
C GLY A 258 0.03 -6.66 -19.90
N GLY A 259 -1.27 -6.49 -20.18
CA GLY A 259 -2.36 -6.55 -19.18
C GLY A 259 -3.28 -7.77 -19.28
N GLN A 260 -3.92 -8.12 -18.16
CA GLN A 260 -4.69 -9.36 -17.95
C GLN A 260 -6.18 -9.20 -18.29
N LEU A 261 -6.91 -10.32 -18.40
CA LEU A 261 -8.37 -10.29 -18.37
C LEU A 261 -8.84 -9.84 -16.98
N GLN A 262 -9.94 -9.10 -16.91
CA GLN A 262 -10.60 -8.80 -15.64
C GLN A 262 -11.55 -9.97 -15.26
N LYS A 263 -11.84 -10.14 -13.97
CA LYS A 263 -12.94 -11.02 -13.53
C LYS A 263 -14.29 -10.33 -13.82
N GLN A 264 -15.36 -11.08 -14.13
CA GLN A 264 -16.71 -10.50 -14.17
C GLN A 264 -17.02 -9.87 -12.80
N GLY A 265 -17.46 -8.60 -12.78
CA GLY A 265 -17.65 -7.83 -11.53
C GLY A 265 -16.38 -7.37 -10.82
N GLY A 266 -15.18 -7.62 -11.39
CA GLY A 266 -13.91 -7.15 -10.84
C GLY A 266 -13.67 -5.64 -10.98
N SER A 267 -14.49 -4.93 -11.75
CA SER A 267 -14.49 -3.47 -11.84
C SER A 267 -15.93 -2.98 -12.04
N PRO A 268 -16.77 -3.05 -10.99
CA PRO A 268 -18.21 -2.83 -11.08
C PRO A 268 -18.58 -1.35 -11.35
N TRP A 269 -17.61 -0.44 -11.22
CA TRP A 269 -17.71 0.97 -11.59
C TRP A 269 -17.37 1.23 -13.07
N GLN A 270 -16.88 0.23 -13.81
CA GLN A 270 -16.51 0.39 -15.20
C GLN A 270 -17.75 0.65 -16.06
N VAL A 271 -17.70 1.73 -16.83
CA VAL A 271 -18.73 2.08 -17.81
C VAL A 271 -18.14 2.03 -19.21
N LEU A 272 -18.97 1.64 -20.18
CA LEU A 272 -18.70 1.75 -21.62
C LEU A 272 -19.67 2.76 -22.24
N ILE A 273 -19.14 3.81 -22.86
CA ILE A 273 -19.91 4.86 -23.52
C ILE A 273 -20.12 4.49 -24.99
N ARG A 274 -21.38 4.48 -25.42
CA ARG A 274 -21.80 4.08 -26.77
C ARG A 274 -22.48 5.22 -27.53
N ARG A 275 -22.27 5.22 -28.85
CA ARG A 275 -22.96 6.10 -29.81
C ARG A 275 -24.33 5.51 -30.20
N THR A 276 -25.10 6.27 -30.97
CA THR A 276 -26.41 5.87 -31.52
C THR A 276 -26.36 4.63 -32.40
N ASP A 277 -25.22 4.32 -33.02
CA ASP A 277 -24.97 3.12 -33.83
C ASP A 277 -24.60 1.88 -32.97
N GLY A 278 -24.55 2.03 -31.64
CA GLY A 278 -24.15 0.98 -30.70
C GLY A 278 -22.64 0.80 -30.55
N TYR A 279 -21.82 1.54 -31.30
CA TYR A 279 -20.36 1.46 -31.22
C TYR A 279 -19.85 2.07 -29.91
N GLY A 280 -19.15 1.25 -29.11
CA GLY A 280 -18.50 1.66 -27.87
C GLY A 280 -17.11 2.23 -28.17
N PHE A 281 -16.85 3.47 -27.73
CA PHE A 281 -15.67 4.24 -28.15
C PHE A 281 -14.85 4.85 -27.00
N CYS A 282 -15.45 5.03 -25.83
CA CYS A 282 -14.79 5.50 -24.62
C CYS A 282 -15.26 4.72 -23.38
N GLY A 283 -14.42 4.70 -22.35
CA GLY A 283 -14.78 4.28 -21.00
C GLY A 283 -15.41 5.40 -20.17
N GLY A 284 -15.88 5.03 -18.99
CA GLY A 284 -16.32 5.93 -17.93
C GLY A 284 -16.20 5.24 -16.57
N THR A 285 -16.39 6.01 -15.50
CA THR A 285 -16.43 5.51 -14.12
C THR A 285 -17.73 5.93 -13.44
N LEU A 286 -18.52 4.97 -12.96
CA LEU A 286 -19.68 5.26 -12.12
C LEU A 286 -19.21 5.78 -10.74
N ILE A 287 -19.70 6.94 -10.30
CA ILE A 287 -19.34 7.55 -9.01
C ILE A 287 -20.50 7.59 -8.00
N ASN A 288 -21.75 7.46 -8.46
CA ASN A 288 -22.94 7.20 -7.64
C ASN A 288 -24.02 6.55 -8.54
N ASN A 289 -25.27 6.41 -8.11
CA ASN A 289 -26.28 5.72 -8.92
C ASN A 289 -26.70 6.43 -10.23
N ARG A 290 -26.31 7.68 -10.49
CA ARG A 290 -26.80 8.43 -11.68
C ARG A 290 -25.76 9.28 -12.40
N TRP A 291 -24.52 9.30 -11.90
CA TRP A 291 -23.42 10.10 -12.45
C TRP A 291 -22.23 9.23 -12.83
N VAL A 292 -21.72 9.49 -14.05
CA VAL A 292 -20.52 8.86 -14.61
C VAL A 292 -19.49 9.93 -14.91
N VAL A 293 -18.25 9.74 -14.43
CA VAL A 293 -17.08 10.54 -14.83
C VAL A 293 -16.47 9.94 -16.09
N THR A 294 -16.07 10.78 -17.03
CA THR A 294 -15.34 10.39 -18.25
C THR A 294 -14.43 11.54 -18.71
N ALA A 295 -13.78 11.39 -19.86
CA ALA A 295 -12.96 12.44 -20.48
C ALA A 295 -13.85 13.41 -21.29
N ALA A 296 -13.45 14.68 -21.39
CA ALA A 296 -14.19 15.69 -22.15
C ALA A 296 -14.09 15.47 -23.67
N HIS A 297 -12.94 15.00 -24.17
CA HIS A 297 -12.77 14.69 -25.59
C HIS A 297 -13.73 13.58 -26.07
N CYS A 298 -14.13 12.66 -25.18
CA CYS A 298 -15.16 11.67 -25.49
C CYS A 298 -16.53 12.29 -25.83
N LEU A 299 -16.80 13.52 -25.37
CA LEU A 299 -18.05 14.23 -25.66
C LEU A 299 -18.05 14.97 -27.01
N GLN A 300 -16.92 14.99 -27.74
CA GLN A 300 -16.89 15.46 -29.13
C GLN A 300 -17.80 14.61 -30.03
N ASN A 301 -17.97 13.32 -29.69
CA ASN A 301 -19.02 12.48 -30.23
C ASN A 301 -20.23 12.48 -29.29
N LYS A 302 -21.45 12.46 -29.85
CA LYS A 302 -22.66 12.33 -29.03
C LYS A 302 -22.68 10.96 -28.32
N ALA A 303 -22.48 10.98 -27.01
CA ALA A 303 -22.82 9.88 -26.12
C ALA A 303 -24.35 9.71 -26.12
N ASP A 304 -24.82 8.51 -26.45
CA ASP A 304 -26.25 8.19 -26.57
C ASP A 304 -26.73 7.41 -25.35
N HIS A 305 -25.99 6.36 -24.99
CA HIS A 305 -26.21 5.54 -23.82
C HIS A 305 -24.89 5.06 -23.23
N VAL A 306 -24.95 4.69 -21.96
CA VAL A 306 -23.90 3.96 -21.28
C VAL A 306 -24.31 2.50 -21.11
N THR A 307 -23.31 1.63 -20.97
CA THR A 307 -23.48 0.26 -20.50
C THR A 307 -22.60 0.05 -19.27
N ILE A 308 -23.16 -0.53 -18.21
CA ILE A 308 -22.46 -0.90 -16.97
C ILE A 308 -22.74 -2.37 -16.66
N GLY A 309 -21.77 -3.06 -16.06
CA GLY A 309 -21.82 -4.53 -15.87
C GLY A 309 -21.50 -5.34 -17.14
N ASP A 310 -21.19 -4.67 -18.26
CA ASP A 310 -20.63 -5.27 -19.49
C ASP A 310 -19.29 -5.95 -19.14
N TYR A 311 -19.07 -7.16 -19.62
CA TYR A 311 -17.75 -7.80 -19.63
C TYR A 311 -17.37 -8.16 -21.06
N ASP A 312 -18.28 -8.82 -21.80
CA ASP A 312 -18.16 -9.17 -23.22
C ASP A 312 -18.96 -8.20 -24.11
N LYS A 313 -18.26 -7.25 -24.76
CA LYS A 313 -18.89 -6.25 -25.64
C LYS A 313 -19.71 -6.80 -26.81
N MET A 314 -19.61 -8.10 -27.11
CA MET A 314 -20.34 -8.77 -28.19
C MET A 314 -21.58 -9.55 -27.72
N ARG A 315 -21.80 -9.72 -26.40
CA ARG A 315 -22.92 -10.49 -25.87
C ARG A 315 -23.33 -9.97 -24.50
N THR A 316 -24.58 -9.56 -24.36
CA THR A 316 -25.16 -9.08 -23.10
C THR A 316 -24.87 -10.01 -21.93
N ASP A 317 -24.27 -9.47 -20.88
CA ASP A 317 -23.90 -10.22 -19.67
C ASP A 317 -24.98 -10.14 -18.56
N PRO A 318 -25.02 -11.10 -17.62
CA PRO A 318 -25.98 -11.08 -16.51
C PRO A 318 -25.80 -9.84 -15.62
N GLY A 319 -26.85 -9.04 -15.47
CA GLY A 319 -26.81 -7.80 -14.68
C GLY A 319 -26.22 -6.59 -15.43
N GLU A 320 -25.91 -6.74 -16.72
CA GLU A 320 -25.63 -5.62 -17.61
C GLU A 320 -26.82 -4.67 -17.68
N GLN A 321 -26.57 -3.37 -17.53
CA GLN A 321 -27.57 -2.32 -17.61
C GLN A 321 -27.18 -1.31 -18.69
N LYS A 322 -28.08 -1.13 -19.67
CA LYS A 322 -27.97 -0.11 -20.71
C LYS A 322 -28.89 1.06 -20.36
N ILE A 323 -28.31 2.25 -20.16
CA ILE A 323 -29.03 3.43 -19.67
C ILE A 323 -28.73 4.62 -20.57
N ALA A 324 -29.77 5.36 -20.99
CA ALA A 324 -29.62 6.54 -21.83
C ALA A 324 -28.90 7.69 -21.11
N VAL A 325 -28.12 8.48 -21.85
CA VAL A 325 -27.51 9.71 -21.33
C VAL A 325 -28.52 10.85 -21.44
N ALA A 326 -28.93 11.41 -20.31
CA ALA A 326 -29.87 12.53 -20.27
C ALA A 326 -29.16 13.90 -20.43
N ARG A 327 -27.92 14.03 -19.94
CA ARG A 327 -27.11 15.24 -20.12
C ARG A 327 -25.63 14.91 -20.10
N SER A 328 -24.87 15.57 -20.95
CA SER A 328 -23.41 15.54 -20.98
C SER A 328 -22.86 16.91 -20.60
N ILE A 329 -21.87 16.96 -19.71
CA ILE A 329 -21.30 18.19 -19.15
C ILE A 329 -19.77 18.08 -19.20
N ALA A 330 -19.15 18.68 -20.23
CA ALA A 330 -17.70 18.84 -20.26
C ALA A 330 -17.25 19.92 -19.25
N HIS A 331 -16.03 19.81 -18.73
CA HIS A 331 -15.44 20.87 -17.92
C HIS A 331 -15.32 22.18 -18.75
N PRO A 332 -15.69 23.36 -18.21
CA PRO A 332 -15.73 24.60 -18.98
C PRO A 332 -14.35 25.09 -19.44
N PHE A 333 -13.27 24.60 -18.82
CA PHE A 333 -11.88 24.90 -19.20
C PHE A 333 -11.20 23.76 -19.98
N PHE A 334 -11.95 22.76 -20.48
CA PHE A 334 -11.38 21.75 -21.35
C PHE A 334 -10.77 22.38 -22.61
N HIS A 335 -9.49 22.07 -22.87
CA HIS A 335 -8.77 22.54 -24.04
C HIS A 335 -8.42 21.35 -24.95
N ASP A 336 -9.02 21.31 -26.13
CA ASP A 336 -8.91 20.21 -27.11
C ASP A 336 -7.48 19.91 -27.62
N TYR A 337 -6.65 20.94 -27.81
CA TYR A 337 -5.27 20.78 -28.31
C TYR A 337 -4.29 20.25 -27.25
N THR A 338 -4.43 20.68 -26.00
CA THR A 338 -3.51 20.30 -24.89
C THR A 338 -4.06 19.18 -24.03
N PHE A 339 -5.35 18.86 -24.17
CA PHE A 339 -6.12 18.02 -23.26
C PHE A 339 -6.10 18.49 -21.79
N ASP A 340 -5.74 19.76 -21.52
CA ASP A 340 -5.91 20.30 -20.16
C ASP A 340 -7.39 20.35 -19.80
N SER A 341 -7.70 20.04 -18.54
CA SER A 341 -9.06 19.85 -18.05
C SER A 341 -9.92 18.85 -18.85
N ASP A 342 -9.30 17.78 -19.39
CA ASP A 342 -10.01 16.69 -20.06
C ASP A 342 -10.80 15.79 -19.08
N ILE A 343 -11.91 16.34 -18.59
CA ILE A 343 -12.87 15.67 -17.70
C ILE A 343 -14.30 16.11 -18.02
N ALA A 344 -15.23 15.17 -17.91
CA ALA A 344 -16.65 15.39 -18.10
C ALA A 344 -17.50 14.55 -17.15
N LEU A 345 -18.74 14.99 -16.97
CA LEU A 345 -19.79 14.29 -16.25
C LEU A 345 -20.93 13.94 -17.21
N LEU A 346 -21.42 12.70 -17.12
CA LEU A 346 -22.67 12.25 -17.73
C LEU A 346 -23.71 12.07 -16.63
N TYR A 347 -24.89 12.65 -16.86
CA TYR A 347 -26.10 12.40 -16.06
C TYR A 347 -26.96 11.35 -16.77
N LEU A 348 -27.30 10.28 -16.05
CA LEU A 348 -28.06 9.15 -16.60
C LEU A 348 -29.57 9.38 -16.50
N ALA A 349 -30.29 9.00 -17.56
CA ALA A 349 -31.75 9.15 -17.65
C ALA A 349 -32.49 8.34 -16.58
N GLU A 350 -31.91 7.23 -16.11
CA GLU A 350 -32.44 6.36 -15.06
C GLU A 350 -31.30 6.05 -14.06
N PRO A 351 -31.59 5.78 -12.78
CA PRO A 351 -30.58 5.36 -11.83
C PRO A 351 -30.14 3.92 -12.11
N VAL A 352 -28.83 3.66 -11.99
CA VAL A 352 -28.25 2.31 -11.96
C VAL A 352 -28.81 1.55 -10.76
N THR A 353 -29.33 0.36 -11.01
CA THR A 353 -29.63 -0.61 -9.94
C THR A 353 -28.33 -1.24 -9.49
N PHE A 354 -27.94 -0.99 -8.24
CA PHE A 354 -26.68 -1.53 -7.73
C PHE A 354 -26.72 -3.06 -7.58
N GLY A 355 -25.61 -3.70 -7.92
CA GLY A 355 -25.43 -5.14 -7.93
C GLY A 355 -23.95 -5.52 -7.97
N PRO A 356 -23.61 -6.82 -7.94
CA PRO A 356 -22.22 -7.27 -7.90
C PRO A 356 -21.39 -6.89 -9.14
N PHE A 357 -22.07 -6.53 -10.24
CA PHE A 357 -21.46 -6.12 -11.51
C PHE A 357 -21.58 -4.61 -11.79
N ALA A 358 -22.34 -3.86 -10.96
CA ALA A 358 -22.68 -2.46 -11.21
C ALA A 358 -22.77 -1.69 -9.88
N ALA A 359 -21.74 -0.96 -9.51
CA ALA A 359 -21.65 -0.20 -8.26
C ALA A 359 -20.49 0.81 -8.30
N PRO A 360 -20.53 1.92 -7.53
CA PRO A 360 -19.68 3.07 -7.79
C PRO A 360 -18.25 2.92 -7.24
N ALA A 361 -17.29 3.62 -7.85
CA ALA A 361 -15.98 3.86 -7.26
C ALA A 361 -16.08 5.00 -6.23
N CYS A 362 -15.28 4.96 -5.15
CA CYS A 362 -15.25 6.08 -4.22
C CYS A 362 -14.50 7.28 -4.83
N LEU A 363 -14.92 8.50 -4.51
CA LEU A 363 -14.12 9.70 -4.72
C LEU A 363 -13.25 9.96 -3.47
N PRO A 364 -11.95 10.28 -3.62
CA PRO A 364 -11.10 10.64 -2.49
C PRO A 364 -11.38 12.07 -2.01
N ASN A 365 -11.00 12.40 -0.76
CA ASN A 365 -10.84 13.80 -0.35
C ASN A 365 -9.43 14.32 -0.74
N PRO A 366 -9.17 15.65 -0.73
CA PRO A 366 -7.86 16.19 -1.15
C PRO A 366 -6.67 15.65 -0.35
N ASN A 367 -6.84 15.37 0.95
CA ASN A 367 -5.77 14.85 1.80
C ASN A 367 -5.43 13.40 1.45
N LEU A 368 -6.44 12.51 1.33
CA LEU A 368 -6.25 11.13 0.89
C LEU A 368 -5.65 11.11 -0.52
N PHE A 369 -6.16 11.95 -1.43
CA PHE A 369 -5.68 12.03 -2.81
C PHE A 369 -4.15 12.21 -2.89
N ARG A 370 -3.57 13.10 -2.07
CA ARG A 370 -2.11 13.32 -1.97
C ARG A 370 -1.30 12.08 -1.55
N HIS A 371 -1.92 11.07 -0.97
CA HIS A 371 -1.30 9.76 -0.70
C HIS A 371 -1.43 8.80 -1.87
N LEU A 372 -2.58 8.80 -2.56
CA LEU A 372 -2.89 7.86 -3.64
C LEU A 372 -2.16 8.16 -4.96
N VAL A 373 -1.61 9.37 -5.13
CA VAL A 373 -0.85 9.78 -6.32
C VAL A 373 0.64 10.05 -6.06
N ARG A 374 1.23 9.37 -5.07
CA ARG A 374 2.69 9.43 -4.83
C ARG A 374 3.45 8.59 -5.84
N ASP A 375 4.66 9.01 -6.24
CA ASP A 375 5.56 8.26 -7.13
C ASP A 375 5.71 6.80 -6.66
N GLY A 376 5.54 5.84 -7.58
CA GLY A 376 5.53 4.40 -7.29
C GLY A 376 4.22 3.83 -6.77
N THR A 377 3.17 4.62 -6.49
CA THR A 377 1.87 4.09 -6.07
C THR A 377 1.20 3.36 -7.23
N THR A 378 0.91 2.06 -7.09
CA THR A 378 0.27 1.27 -8.15
C THR A 378 -1.24 1.47 -8.17
N GLY A 379 -1.76 1.99 -9.29
CA GLY A 379 -3.18 1.96 -9.62
C GLY A 379 -3.51 0.91 -10.68
N ILE A 380 -4.80 0.63 -10.83
CA ILE A 380 -5.35 -0.24 -11.86
C ILE A 380 -6.12 0.62 -12.87
N VAL A 381 -5.83 0.41 -14.15
CA VAL A 381 -6.65 0.90 -15.27
C VAL A 381 -7.46 -0.26 -15.83
N THR A 382 -8.74 -0.03 -16.09
CA THR A 382 -9.62 -1.01 -16.75
C THR A 382 -10.31 -0.44 -17.97
N GLY A 383 -10.55 -1.30 -18.96
CA GLY A 383 -11.20 -0.93 -20.21
C GLY A 383 -11.14 -2.02 -21.29
N TRP A 384 -11.61 -1.65 -22.48
CA TRP A 384 -11.66 -2.53 -23.66
C TRP A 384 -10.92 -1.93 -24.86
N GLY A 385 -9.93 -1.06 -24.60
CA GLY A 385 -9.14 -0.37 -25.61
C GLY A 385 -8.37 -1.30 -26.53
N ALA A 386 -7.67 -0.68 -27.48
CA ALA A 386 -6.88 -1.37 -28.47
C ALA A 386 -5.70 -2.10 -27.82
N MET A 387 -5.44 -3.33 -28.26
CA MET A 387 -4.43 -4.21 -27.65
C MET A 387 -2.98 -3.88 -28.08
N ARG A 388 -2.83 -2.79 -28.85
CA ARG A 388 -1.61 -2.19 -29.42
C ARG A 388 -2.02 -0.87 -30.08
N TYR A 389 -1.09 0.03 -30.36
CA TYR A 389 -1.36 1.23 -31.16
C TYR A 389 -1.99 0.86 -32.52
N LEU A 390 -3.08 1.53 -32.90
CA LEU A 390 -3.93 1.22 -34.08
C LEU A 390 -4.49 -0.22 -34.13
N GLY A 391 -4.50 -0.93 -32.99
CA GLY A 391 -5.04 -2.28 -32.87
C GLY A 391 -6.57 -2.33 -32.82
N ARG A 392 -7.12 -3.54 -32.89
CA ARG A 392 -8.54 -3.78 -32.58
C ARG A 392 -8.76 -3.68 -31.07
N SER A 393 -9.88 -3.06 -30.68
CA SER A 393 -10.38 -3.05 -29.30
C SER A 393 -10.56 -4.47 -28.77
N SER A 394 -10.27 -4.71 -27.49
CA SER A 394 -10.53 -6.03 -26.88
C SER A 394 -12.03 -6.38 -26.87
N ARG A 395 -12.38 -7.67 -26.87
CA ARG A 395 -13.78 -8.14 -26.71
C ARG A 395 -14.20 -8.12 -25.25
N PHE A 396 -13.37 -8.69 -24.40
CA PHE A 396 -13.58 -8.83 -22.97
C PHE A 396 -12.96 -7.66 -22.20
N LEU A 397 -13.49 -7.34 -21.01
CA LEU A 397 -12.94 -6.31 -20.13
C LEU A 397 -11.57 -6.75 -19.61
N ARG A 398 -10.62 -5.81 -19.57
CA ARG A 398 -9.25 -6.08 -19.17
C ARG A 398 -8.75 -5.05 -18.15
N LYS A 399 -7.65 -5.42 -17.50
CA LYS A 399 -6.96 -4.61 -16.48
C LYS A 399 -5.46 -4.56 -16.71
N VAL A 400 -4.84 -3.45 -16.32
CA VAL A 400 -3.38 -3.31 -16.20
C VAL A 400 -3.05 -2.58 -14.90
N ALA A 401 -1.95 -2.97 -14.25
CA ALA A 401 -1.43 -2.32 -13.06
C ALA A 401 -0.26 -1.40 -13.46
N LEU A 402 -0.39 -0.11 -13.16
CA LEU A 402 0.57 0.92 -13.59
C LEU A 402 0.95 1.80 -12.39
N PRO A 403 2.24 1.99 -12.09
CA PRO A 403 2.66 2.90 -11.02
C PRO A 403 2.49 4.35 -11.45
N VAL A 404 2.05 5.21 -10.53
CA VAL A 404 2.13 6.68 -10.68
C VAL A 404 3.58 7.09 -10.79
N VAL A 405 3.85 8.05 -11.68
CA VAL A 405 5.19 8.56 -11.98
C VAL A 405 5.32 9.99 -11.50
N ASP A 406 6.46 10.30 -10.88
CA ASP A 406 6.86 11.66 -10.50
C ASP A 406 6.70 12.67 -11.66
N GLN A 407 6.21 13.87 -11.32
CA GLN A 407 5.84 14.90 -12.29
C GLN A 407 7.04 15.35 -13.15
N MET A 408 8.25 15.44 -12.60
CA MET A 408 9.43 15.85 -13.36
C MET A 408 9.88 14.76 -14.33
N LYS A 409 9.80 13.48 -13.93
CA LYS A 409 10.04 12.34 -14.84
C LYS A 409 8.99 12.27 -15.96
N CYS A 410 7.72 12.56 -15.63
CA CYS A 410 6.61 12.64 -16.57
C CYS A 410 6.84 13.73 -17.62
N MET A 411 7.09 14.97 -17.19
CA MET A 411 7.42 16.10 -18.07
C MET A 411 8.65 15.84 -18.92
N GLY A 412 9.71 15.25 -18.35
CA GLY A 412 10.93 14.91 -19.09
C GLY A 412 10.78 13.80 -20.13
N SER A 413 9.64 13.12 -20.20
CA SER A 413 9.37 12.03 -21.16
C SER A 413 8.71 12.49 -22.46
N THR A 414 8.16 13.70 -22.54
CA THR A 414 7.37 14.20 -23.67
C THR A 414 7.74 15.62 -24.07
N GLU A 415 7.49 15.97 -25.33
CA GLU A 415 7.57 17.35 -25.82
C GLU A 415 6.24 18.12 -25.58
N GLN A 416 5.16 17.42 -25.19
CA GLN A 416 3.87 18.02 -24.88
C GLN A 416 3.83 18.58 -23.45
N ILE A 417 2.99 19.60 -23.23
CA ILE A 417 2.88 20.27 -21.94
C ILE A 417 2.03 19.42 -20.99
N ILE A 418 2.65 18.82 -19.97
CA ILE A 418 1.95 18.23 -18.83
C ILE A 418 1.67 19.32 -17.81
N THR A 419 0.40 19.58 -17.52
CA THR A 419 -0.04 20.55 -16.51
C THR A 419 -0.18 19.91 -15.12
N ASP A 420 -0.34 20.72 -14.07
CA ASP A 420 -0.63 20.23 -12.71
C ASP A 420 -1.99 19.49 -12.60
N ASN A 421 -2.85 19.68 -13.61
CA ASN A 421 -4.12 18.97 -13.78
C ASN A 421 -3.97 17.56 -14.34
N MET A 422 -2.75 17.13 -14.65
CA MET A 422 -2.43 15.82 -15.22
C MET A 422 -1.44 15.07 -14.31
N PHE A 423 -1.34 13.76 -14.49
CA PHE A 423 -0.23 12.94 -14.01
C PHE A 423 0.07 11.80 -14.99
N CYS A 424 1.31 11.30 -14.98
CA CYS A 424 1.68 10.09 -15.72
C CYS A 424 1.53 8.84 -14.86
N ALA A 425 1.23 7.70 -15.49
CA ALA A 425 1.43 6.39 -14.89
C ALA A 425 1.90 5.37 -15.93
N GLY A 426 2.77 4.44 -15.52
CA GLY A 426 3.28 3.37 -16.37
C GLY A 426 4.78 3.08 -16.18
N PHE A 427 5.37 2.37 -17.14
CA PHE A 427 6.77 1.95 -17.11
C PHE A 427 7.49 2.37 -18.40
N LEU A 428 8.69 2.97 -18.30
CA LEU A 428 9.49 3.34 -19.48
C LEU A 428 9.92 2.14 -20.35
N ASN A 429 10.19 1.00 -19.69
CA ASN A 429 10.89 -0.15 -20.28
C ASN A 429 10.04 -1.44 -20.24
N ARG A 430 8.71 -1.33 -20.12
CA ARG A 430 7.79 -2.47 -20.23
C ARG A 430 6.68 -2.10 -21.20
N GLU A 431 6.26 -3.06 -22.01
CA GLU A 431 5.09 -2.92 -22.87
C GLU A 431 3.80 -2.98 -22.02
N GLN A 432 3.58 -2.01 -21.12
CA GLN A 432 2.43 -1.94 -20.21
C GLN A 432 1.87 -0.51 -20.14
N ASP A 433 0.71 -0.30 -20.76
CA ASP A 433 0.07 1.02 -20.88
C ASP A 433 -1.43 0.90 -21.26
N ALA A 434 -2.19 1.95 -21.00
CA ALA A 434 -3.54 2.13 -21.54
C ALA A 434 -3.50 2.46 -23.04
N CYS A 435 -4.61 2.30 -23.77
CA CYS A 435 -4.61 2.52 -25.22
C CYS A 435 -5.94 3.07 -25.77
N SER A 436 -5.97 3.35 -27.08
CA SER A 436 -7.13 3.91 -27.79
C SER A 436 -8.42 3.14 -27.49
N GLY A 437 -9.41 3.80 -26.89
CA GLY A 437 -10.67 3.19 -26.47
C GLY A 437 -10.76 2.83 -24.98
N ASP A 438 -9.66 2.98 -24.21
CA ASP A 438 -9.70 3.08 -22.74
C ASP A 438 -9.96 4.52 -22.27
N SER A 439 -9.82 5.51 -23.16
CA SER A 439 -10.10 6.94 -22.94
C SER A 439 -11.40 7.19 -22.18
N GLY A 440 -11.36 8.04 -21.16
CA GLY A 440 -12.46 8.28 -20.23
C GLY A 440 -12.63 7.22 -19.13
N GLY A 441 -11.92 6.09 -19.21
CA GLY A 441 -11.97 5.02 -18.22
C GLY A 441 -11.31 5.38 -16.87
N PRO A 442 -11.50 4.52 -15.85
CA PRO A 442 -10.93 4.70 -14.53
C PRO A 442 -9.41 4.45 -14.50
N TYR A 443 -8.69 5.30 -13.78
CA TYR A 443 -7.49 4.92 -13.05
C TYR A 443 -7.84 4.93 -11.55
N VAL A 444 -7.89 3.73 -10.93
CA VAL A 444 -8.31 3.53 -9.54
C VAL A 444 -7.18 2.98 -8.67
N VAL A 445 -7.09 3.44 -7.43
CA VAL A 445 -6.13 2.96 -6.43
C VAL A 445 -6.87 2.30 -5.28
N ASN A 446 -6.44 1.10 -4.89
CA ASN A 446 -6.92 0.47 -3.66
C ASN A 446 -6.21 1.10 -2.46
N TYR A 447 -6.99 1.60 -1.50
CA TYR A 447 -6.52 2.04 -0.21
C TYR A 447 -7.32 1.34 0.88
N ARG A 448 -6.65 0.43 1.61
CA ARG A 448 -7.24 -0.33 2.74
C ARG A 448 -8.59 -0.96 2.35
N ASP A 449 -8.55 -1.80 1.31
CA ASP A 449 -9.69 -2.53 0.73
C ASP A 449 -10.81 -1.65 0.15
N THR A 450 -10.54 -0.38 -0.13
CA THR A 450 -11.49 0.54 -0.77
C THR A 450 -10.86 1.16 -2.01
N TRP A 451 -11.51 1.01 -3.15
CA TRP A 451 -11.06 1.51 -4.45
C TRP A 451 -11.53 2.95 -4.70
N PHE A 452 -10.57 3.85 -4.85
CA PHE A 452 -10.80 5.27 -5.12
C PHE A 452 -10.44 5.63 -6.56
N LEU A 453 -11.29 6.39 -7.23
CA LEU A 453 -11.00 7.00 -8.54
C LEU A 453 -10.01 8.16 -8.34
N VAL A 454 -8.82 8.07 -8.92
CA VAL A 454 -7.78 9.11 -8.81
C VAL A 454 -7.35 9.70 -10.15
N GLY A 455 -7.63 9.01 -11.26
CA GLY A 455 -7.41 9.54 -12.60
C GLY A 455 -8.46 9.11 -13.60
N VAL A 456 -8.55 9.86 -14.69
CA VAL A 456 -9.33 9.51 -15.89
C VAL A 456 -8.32 9.30 -17.02
N VAL A 457 -8.43 8.20 -17.78
CA VAL A 457 -7.58 7.97 -18.96
C VAL A 457 -7.81 9.10 -19.97
N SER A 458 -6.79 9.87 -20.31
CA SER A 458 -6.92 11.01 -21.21
C SER A 458 -6.23 10.74 -22.55
N TRP A 459 -4.89 10.81 -22.60
CA TRP A 459 -4.11 10.66 -23.84
C TRP A 459 -2.75 10.00 -23.62
N GLY A 460 -2.06 9.72 -24.72
CA GLY A 460 -0.67 9.27 -24.77
C GLY A 460 -0.16 9.37 -26.20
N GLU A 461 1.14 9.64 -26.41
CA GLU A 461 1.70 9.83 -27.76
C GLU A 461 1.55 8.57 -28.64
N LYS A 462 1.67 7.39 -28.02
CA LYS A 462 1.42 6.05 -28.55
C LYS A 462 1.12 5.14 -27.36
N CYS A 463 0.42 4.03 -27.57
CA CYS A 463 0.22 3.03 -26.52
C CYS A 463 1.52 2.26 -26.27
N ALA A 464 2.02 2.29 -25.04
CA ALA A 464 3.20 1.55 -24.57
C ALA A 464 4.46 1.78 -25.44
N ALA A 465 4.69 3.02 -25.87
CA ALA A 465 5.97 3.36 -26.51
C ALA A 465 7.11 3.35 -25.49
N GLU A 466 8.25 2.79 -25.90
CA GLU A 466 9.50 2.85 -25.14
C GLU A 466 9.84 4.30 -24.77
N GLY A 467 10.14 4.52 -23.50
CA GLY A 467 10.46 5.85 -22.97
C GLY A 467 9.26 6.79 -22.74
N LYS A 468 8.02 6.32 -22.87
CA LYS A 468 6.79 7.12 -22.68
C LYS A 468 5.89 6.55 -21.57
N TYR A 469 4.91 7.34 -21.16
CA TYR A 469 3.88 6.97 -20.18
C TYR A 469 2.49 7.38 -20.69
N GLY A 470 1.44 6.72 -20.19
CA GLY A 470 0.06 7.20 -20.34
C GLY A 470 -0.20 8.43 -19.45
N VAL A 471 -1.03 9.36 -19.92
CA VAL A 471 -1.38 10.60 -19.23
C VAL A 471 -2.84 10.59 -18.78
N TYR A 472 -3.05 10.96 -17.52
CA TYR A 472 -4.33 10.85 -16.82
C TYR A 472 -4.74 12.20 -16.21
N THR A 473 -6.03 12.55 -16.33
CA THR A 473 -6.58 13.76 -15.71
C THR A 473 -6.62 13.58 -14.19
N ARG A 474 -6.02 14.50 -13.44
CA ARG A 474 -5.82 14.45 -11.98
C ARG A 474 -7.12 14.79 -11.23
N ILE A 475 -7.91 13.77 -10.88
CA ILE A 475 -9.25 13.92 -10.26
C ILE A 475 -9.25 14.84 -9.03
N GLY A 476 -8.19 14.83 -8.22
CA GLY A 476 -8.04 15.66 -7.03
C GLY A 476 -8.29 17.16 -7.25
N ASN A 477 -7.93 17.69 -8.42
CA ASN A 477 -8.13 19.10 -8.77
C ASN A 477 -9.60 19.42 -9.12
N TYR A 478 -10.39 18.40 -9.47
CA TYR A 478 -11.77 18.53 -9.96
C TYR A 478 -12.84 18.13 -8.94
N LEU A 479 -12.45 17.63 -7.76
CA LEU A 479 -13.39 17.16 -6.71
C LEU A 479 -14.47 18.18 -6.34
N ASN A 480 -14.12 19.47 -6.33
CA ASN A 480 -15.09 20.54 -6.06
C ASN A 480 -16.04 20.74 -7.24
N TRP A 481 -15.51 20.90 -8.47
CA TRP A 481 -16.33 21.00 -9.68
C TRP A 481 -17.30 19.82 -9.85
N ILE A 482 -16.87 18.60 -9.53
CA ILE A 482 -17.75 17.40 -9.54
C ILE A 482 -18.90 17.59 -8.55
N ARG A 483 -18.60 17.92 -7.29
CA ARG A 483 -19.59 18.10 -6.22
C ARG A 483 -20.57 19.23 -6.54
N ASP A 484 -20.06 20.35 -7.02
CA ASP A 484 -20.84 21.55 -7.32
C ASP A 484 -21.76 21.30 -8.52
N THR A 485 -21.26 20.67 -9.59
CA THR A 485 -22.06 20.29 -10.78
C THR A 485 -23.20 19.33 -10.42
N ILE A 486 -22.94 18.33 -9.57
CA ILE A 486 -23.98 17.41 -9.07
C ILE A 486 -25.04 18.19 -8.28
N SER A 487 -24.60 19.01 -7.33
CA SER A 487 -25.48 19.80 -6.44
C SER A 487 -26.35 20.79 -7.22
N ASP A 488 -25.80 21.48 -8.20
CA ASP A 488 -26.51 22.45 -9.05
C ASP A 488 -27.56 21.79 -9.93
N HIS A 489 -27.24 20.61 -10.47
CA HIS A 489 -28.19 19.83 -11.25
C HIS A 489 -29.36 19.35 -10.38
N GLU A 490 -29.10 18.84 -9.18
CA GLU A 490 -30.15 18.39 -8.25
C GLU A 490 -31.06 19.54 -7.78
N ARG A 491 -30.49 20.73 -7.52
CA ARG A 491 -31.27 21.94 -7.23
C ARG A 491 -32.16 22.34 -8.40
N SER A 492 -31.62 22.32 -9.62
CA SER A 492 -32.36 22.66 -10.84
C SER A 492 -33.50 21.67 -11.12
N ALA A 493 -33.27 20.37 -10.89
CA ALA A 493 -34.29 19.33 -11.03
C ALA A 493 -35.45 19.54 -10.04
N LYS A 494 -35.15 19.82 -8.76
CA LYS A 494 -36.17 20.07 -7.72
C LYS A 494 -37.06 21.28 -8.02
N HIS A 495 -36.51 22.36 -8.59
CA HIS A 495 -37.31 23.51 -9.03
C HIS A 495 -38.21 23.18 -10.23
N THR A 496 -37.72 22.37 -11.16
CA THR A 496 -38.49 21.95 -12.35
C THR A 496 -39.61 20.96 -12.00
N SER A 497 -39.51 20.22 -10.89
CA SER A 497 -40.55 19.29 -10.42
C SER A 497 -41.55 19.91 -9.43
N THR A 498 -41.39 21.19 -9.08
CA THR A 498 -42.29 21.93 -8.14
C THR A 498 -43.01 23.10 -8.80
N SER A 499 -42.84 23.28 -10.11
CA SER A 499 -43.53 24.24 -10.97
C SER A 499 -44.46 23.52 -11.94
#